data_AF-A0A9P5XWP4-F1
#
_entry.id   AF-A0A9P5XWP4-F1
#
_cell.length_a   1.000
_cell.length_b   1.000
_cell.length_c   1.000
_cell.angle_alpha   90.00
_cell.angle_beta   90.00
_cell.angle_gamma   90.00
#
_symmetry.space_group_name_H-M   'P 1'
#
loop_
_entity.id
_entity.type
_entity.pdbx_description
1 polymer ?
#
loop_
_entity_poly.entity_id
_entity_poly.type
_entity_poly.pdbx_seq_one_letter_code
_entity_poly.pdbx_strand_id
1 'polypeptide(L)'
;MAQPPFYILVARSSVANSNTNAPSNILGHPTIQYHYTDDSPLSLWPQSPNEHVLVLDFNPTVMKPPTIQSMSKDLIVSGLKVEEAPGAAAADENNPRNDRMYIIDATINEAYVPMPLFHSLLKYLSTDDITYGDRNSAQDVLVQFKRRCGTSLS
;
A
#
# COMPACT_ATOMS: atom_id res chain seq x y z
N MET A 1 20.34 -24.17 8.63
CA MET A 1 18.93 -23.80 8.90
C MET A 1 18.73 -22.39 8.39
N ALA A 2 17.75 -22.12 7.52
CA ALA A 2 17.52 -20.76 7.05
C ALA A 2 16.83 -19.95 8.16
N GLN A 3 17.30 -18.73 8.35
CA GLN A 3 16.90 -17.89 9.47
C GLN A 3 15.69 -17.03 9.12
N PRO A 4 14.84 -16.73 10.10
CA PRO A 4 13.67 -15.91 9.87
C PRO A 4 14.07 -14.52 9.33
N PRO A 5 13.21 -13.91 8.48
CA PRO A 5 13.40 -12.55 7.99
C PRO A 5 13.59 -11.53 9.12
N PHE A 6 14.76 -10.91 9.23
CA PHE A 6 15.04 -9.94 10.29
C PHE A 6 14.70 -8.50 9.88
N TYR A 7 14.93 -8.16 8.62
CA TYR A 7 14.70 -6.82 8.08
C TYR A 7 13.44 -6.82 7.22
N ILE A 8 12.35 -6.26 7.75
CA ILE A 8 11.09 -6.08 7.04
C ILE A 8 10.75 -4.59 6.99
N LEU A 9 10.46 -4.09 5.79
CA LEU A 9 9.97 -2.74 5.55
C LEU A 9 8.61 -2.81 4.86
N VAL A 10 7.71 -1.91 5.25
CA VAL A 10 6.44 -1.72 4.55
C VAL A 10 6.49 -0.38 3.83
N ALA A 11 6.43 -0.44 2.50
CA ALA A 11 6.29 0.67 1.59
C ALA A 11 4.80 0.99 1.42
N ARG A 12 4.32 2.05 2.06
CA ARG A 12 2.94 2.51 1.96
C ARG A 12 2.83 3.60 0.91
N SER A 13 2.16 3.33 -0.20
CA SER A 13 1.83 4.33 -1.21
C SER A 13 0.39 4.81 -1.06
N SER A 14 0.20 6.13 -1.07
CA SER A 14 -1.12 6.79 -1.12
C SER A 14 -1.27 7.46 -2.48
N VAL A 15 -2.33 7.11 -3.22
CA VAL A 15 -2.65 7.72 -4.52
C VAL A 15 -3.44 9.03 -4.34
N ALA A 16 -3.92 9.32 -3.13
CA ALA A 16 -4.82 10.43 -2.82
C ALA A 16 -4.20 11.86 -2.94
N ASN A 17 -2.89 12.00 -3.17
CA ASN A 17 -2.25 13.31 -3.38
C ASN A 17 -2.06 13.57 -4.89
N SER A 18 -3.12 13.99 -5.56
CA SER A 18 -3.13 14.35 -6.99
C SER A 18 -2.43 15.68 -7.33
N ASN A 19 -1.67 16.27 -6.41
CA ASN A 19 -1.10 17.63 -6.59
C ASN A 19 0.42 17.69 -6.76
N THR A 20 1.14 16.57 -6.79
CA THR A 20 2.56 16.56 -7.16
C THR A 20 2.88 15.28 -7.92
N ASN A 21 3.67 15.39 -8.98
CA ASN A 21 3.96 14.32 -9.96
C ASN A 21 4.79 13.13 -9.42
N ALA A 22 4.66 12.73 -8.16
CA ALA A 22 5.35 11.57 -7.60
C ALA A 22 4.50 10.87 -6.53
N PRO A 23 4.31 9.54 -6.60
CA PRO A 23 3.76 8.78 -5.49
C PRO A 23 4.72 8.90 -4.29
N SER A 24 4.24 9.41 -3.16
CA SER A 24 5.02 9.34 -1.91
C SER A 24 4.93 7.92 -1.38
N ASN A 25 6.07 7.22 -1.37
CA ASN A 25 6.19 5.92 -0.72
C ASN A 25 6.78 6.11 0.67
N ILE A 26 5.97 5.90 1.71
CA ILE A 26 6.42 5.98 3.09
C ILE A 26 6.93 4.60 3.49
N LEU A 27 8.24 4.46 3.68
CA LEU A 27 8.83 3.26 4.25
C LEU A 27 8.71 3.30 5.77
N GLY A 28 8.08 2.29 6.35
CA GLY A 28 7.93 2.13 7.79
C GLY A 28 8.38 0.75 8.27
N HIS A 29 8.81 0.68 9.53
CA HIS A 29 9.06 -0.58 10.22
C HIS A 29 7.77 -1.09 10.85
N PRO A 30 7.28 -2.27 10.45
CA PRO A 30 6.17 -2.90 11.14
C PRO A 30 6.65 -3.52 12.45
N THR A 31 5.73 -3.76 13.39
CA THR A 31 5.97 -4.70 14.47
C THR A 31 5.98 -6.11 13.89
N ILE A 32 7.08 -6.84 14.08
CA ILE A 32 7.25 -8.21 13.56
C ILE A 32 6.86 -9.19 14.66
N GLN A 33 5.96 -10.11 14.34
CA GLN A 33 5.57 -11.24 15.20
C GLN A 33 5.77 -12.53 14.42
N TYR A 34 6.45 -13.50 15.05
CA TYR A 34 6.67 -14.82 14.46
C TYR A 34 5.63 -15.77 14.99
N HIS A 35 4.94 -16.43 14.07
CA HIS A 35 3.99 -17.49 14.37
C HIS A 35 4.49 -18.80 13.76
N TYR A 36 4.41 -19.86 14.54
CA TYR A 36 4.78 -21.21 14.14
C TYR A 36 3.53 -22.05 13.88
N THR A 37 3.71 -23.25 13.32
CA THR A 37 2.60 -24.12 12.90
C THR A 37 1.74 -24.63 14.05
N ASP A 38 2.24 -24.57 15.27
CA ASP A 38 1.58 -24.96 16.52
C ASP A 38 0.85 -23.81 17.21
N ASP A 39 1.00 -22.57 16.72
CA ASP A 39 0.28 -21.42 17.26
C ASP A 39 -1.19 -21.39 16.80
N SER A 40 -2.05 -20.77 17.61
CA SER A 40 -3.47 -20.61 17.28
C SER A 40 -3.66 -19.64 16.11
N PRO A 41 -4.47 -19.96 15.09
CA PRO A 41 -4.72 -19.06 13.96
C PRO A 41 -5.47 -17.78 14.37
N LEU A 42 -6.09 -17.77 15.55
CA LEU A 42 -6.79 -16.60 16.09
C LEU A 42 -5.84 -15.47 16.50
N SER A 43 -4.55 -15.76 16.74
CA SER A 43 -3.57 -14.73 17.09
C SER A 43 -3.24 -13.79 15.91
N LEU A 44 -3.55 -14.21 14.68
CA LEU A 44 -3.30 -13.44 13.46
C LEU A 44 -4.40 -12.40 13.16
N TRP A 45 -5.46 -12.36 13.97
CA TRP A 45 -6.56 -11.43 13.75
C TRP A 45 -6.25 -10.04 14.31
N PRO A 46 -6.58 -8.97 13.55
CA PRO A 46 -6.49 -7.61 14.07
C PRO A 46 -7.26 -7.48 15.38
N GLN A 47 -6.60 -6.98 16.43
CA GLN A 47 -7.18 -6.78 17.76
C GLN A 47 -7.92 -5.46 17.86
N SER A 48 -7.62 -4.50 16.97
CA SER A 48 -8.30 -3.20 16.92
C SER A 48 -8.71 -2.81 15.49
N PRO A 49 -9.75 -1.95 15.34
CA PRO A 49 -10.23 -1.54 14.02
C PRO A 49 -9.21 -0.77 13.17
N ASN A 50 -8.21 -0.18 13.82
CA ASN A 50 -7.17 0.64 13.19
C ASN A 50 -5.87 -0.13 12.97
N GLU A 51 -5.85 -1.42 13.32
CA GLU A 51 -4.70 -2.28 13.14
C GLU A 51 -4.70 -2.89 11.74
N HIS A 52 -3.53 -2.89 11.12
CA HIS A 52 -3.32 -3.55 9.84
C HIS A 52 -2.37 -4.72 10.01
N VAL A 53 -2.90 -5.92 9.77
CA VAL A 53 -2.12 -7.16 9.84
C VAL A 53 -1.75 -7.63 8.43
N LEU A 54 -0.46 -7.87 8.24
CA LEU A 54 0.13 -8.43 7.04
C LEU A 54 0.82 -9.76 7.42
N VAL A 55 0.58 -10.80 6.63
CA VAL A 55 1.11 -12.15 6.89
C VAL A 55 2.12 -12.49 5.81
N LEU A 56 3.38 -12.64 6.20
CA LEU A 56 4.46 -13.14 5.36
C LEU A 56 4.64 -14.64 5.63
N ASP A 57 4.21 -15.47 4.68
CA ASP A 57 4.44 -16.91 4.72
C ASP A 57 5.87 -17.22 4.31
N PHE A 58 6.69 -17.60 5.28
CA PHE A 58 8.08 -17.94 5.12
C PHE A 58 8.33 -19.37 5.55
N ASN A 59 8.68 -20.23 4.59
CA ASN A 59 9.07 -21.61 4.86
C ASN A 59 10.56 -21.82 4.53
N PRO A 60 11.44 -21.97 5.53
CA PRO A 60 12.87 -22.17 5.30
C PRO A 60 13.23 -23.54 4.70
N THR A 61 12.31 -24.51 4.75
CA THR A 61 12.53 -25.88 4.25
C THR A 61 12.15 -26.07 2.79
N VAL A 62 11.33 -25.16 2.26
CA VAL A 62 10.84 -25.21 0.89
C VAL A 62 11.54 -24.13 0.08
N MET A 63 12.09 -24.48 -1.08
CA MET A 63 12.67 -23.51 -2.04
C MET A 63 11.60 -22.66 -2.76
N LYS A 64 10.52 -22.29 -2.08
CA LYS A 64 9.48 -21.42 -2.63
C LYS A 64 9.76 -19.98 -2.18
N PRO A 65 9.61 -18.99 -3.07
CA PRO A 65 9.65 -17.60 -2.66
C PRO A 65 8.55 -17.33 -1.61
N PRO A 66 8.83 -16.53 -0.59
CA PRO A 66 7.83 -16.20 0.41
C PRO A 66 6.66 -15.46 -0.23
N THR A 67 5.48 -15.69 0.31
CA THR A 67 4.26 -15.03 -0.15
C THR A 67 3.71 -14.13 0.92
N ILE A 68 3.03 -13.07 0.52
CA ILE A 68 2.46 -12.12 1.45
C ILE A 68 0.97 -11.90 1.21
N GLN A 69 0.22 -11.77 2.29
CA GLN A 69 -1.21 -11.53 2.28
C GLN A 69 -1.57 -10.42 3.26
N SER A 70 -2.56 -9.61 2.90
CA SER A 70 -3.17 -8.65 3.84
C SER A 70 -4.39 -9.28 4.49
N MET A 71 -4.48 -9.18 5.81
CA MET A 71 -5.68 -9.51 6.59
C MET A 71 -6.54 -8.28 6.89
N SER A 72 -6.17 -7.13 6.31
CA SER A 72 -6.80 -5.83 6.56
C SER A 72 -7.78 -5.49 5.44
N LYS A 73 -8.90 -4.83 5.78
CA LYS A 73 -9.89 -4.35 4.79
C LYS A 73 -9.38 -3.17 3.97
N ASP A 74 -8.59 -2.31 4.61
CA ASP A 74 -8.24 -0.98 4.10
C ASP A 74 -6.82 -0.93 3.54
N LEU A 75 -6.08 -2.04 3.60
CA LEU A 75 -4.70 -2.14 3.13
C LEU A 75 -4.57 -3.33 2.19
N ILE A 76 -4.14 -3.07 0.96
CA ILE A 76 -3.93 -4.08 -0.07
C ILE A 76 -2.42 -4.19 -0.29
N VAL A 77 -1.92 -5.42 -0.35
CA VAL A 77 -0.52 -5.67 -0.72
C VAL A 77 -0.44 -5.75 -2.23
N SER A 78 0.46 -4.96 -2.81
CA SER A 78 0.70 -4.90 -4.25
C SER A 78 1.96 -5.66 -4.67
N GLY A 79 2.91 -5.89 -3.76
CA GLY A 79 4.13 -6.62 -4.07
C GLY A 79 5.01 -6.98 -2.88
N LEU A 80 5.96 -7.88 -3.14
CA LEU A 80 7.04 -8.24 -2.22
C LEU A 80 8.35 -8.24 -3.01
N LYS A 81 9.33 -7.49 -2.50
CA LYS A 81 10.69 -7.45 -3.03
C LYS A 81 11.65 -7.98 -1.97
N VAL A 82 12.68 -8.68 -2.43
CA VAL A 82 13.73 -9.23 -1.56
C VAL A 82 15.05 -8.66 -2.04
N GLU A 83 15.72 -7.92 -1.18
CA GLU A 83 16.99 -7.25 -1.46
C GLU A 83 18.04 -7.66 -0.42
N GLU A 84 19.30 -7.31 -0.67
CA GLU A 84 20.36 -7.45 0.33
C GLU A 84 20.18 -6.38 1.41
N ALA A 85 20.27 -6.77 2.69
CA ALA A 85 20.15 -5.85 3.80
C ALA A 85 21.45 -5.05 3.98
N PRO A 86 21.44 -3.71 3.84
CA PRO A 86 22.61 -2.88 4.06
C PRO A 86 23.15 -3.08 5.48
N GLY A 87 24.43 -3.42 5.59
CA GLY A 87 25.09 -3.64 6.89
C GLY A 87 24.87 -5.02 7.52
N ALA A 88 24.10 -5.92 6.90
CA ALA A 88 23.97 -7.29 7.41
C ALA A 88 25.24 -8.13 7.21
N ALA A 89 25.99 -7.89 6.13
CA ALA A 89 27.30 -8.53 5.88
C ALA A 89 28.40 -8.20 6.91
N ALA A 90 28.17 -7.19 7.78
CA ALA A 90 29.07 -6.85 8.88
C ALA A 90 28.66 -7.54 10.21
N ALA A 91 27.59 -8.35 10.21
CA ALA A 91 27.13 -9.06 11.38
C ALA A 91 28.13 -10.15 11.81
N ASP A 92 28.35 -10.22 13.12
CA ASP A 92 29.26 -11.12 13.83
C ASP A 92 29.13 -12.58 13.35
N GLU A 93 30.26 -13.21 12.98
CA GLU A 93 30.33 -14.62 12.53
C GLU A 93 29.71 -15.59 13.57
N ASN A 94 29.59 -15.15 14.83
CA ASN A 94 29.02 -15.91 15.93
C ASN A 94 27.47 -15.94 15.97
N ASN A 95 26.79 -15.06 15.23
CA ASN A 95 25.33 -15.04 15.19
C ASN A 95 24.85 -14.75 13.76
N PRO A 96 24.84 -15.77 12.88
CA PRO A 96 24.32 -15.59 11.53
C PRO A 96 22.93 -14.96 11.64
N ARG A 97 22.63 -13.96 10.80
CA ARG A 97 21.29 -13.40 10.64
C ARG A 97 20.89 -13.57 9.18
N ASN A 98 19.60 -13.43 8.89
CA ASN A 98 19.17 -13.37 7.51
C ASN A 98 19.64 -12.05 6.89
N ASP A 99 20.59 -12.14 5.96
CA ASP A 99 21.19 -10.98 5.28
C ASP A 99 20.26 -10.33 4.24
N ARG A 100 19.01 -10.79 4.16
CA ARG A 100 18.02 -10.27 3.22
C ARG A 100 17.06 -9.31 3.89
N MET A 101 16.71 -8.28 3.14
CA MET A 101 15.65 -7.34 3.43
C MET A 101 14.41 -7.67 2.62
N TYR A 102 13.25 -7.61 3.26
CA TYR A 102 11.96 -7.84 2.64
C TYR A 102 11.20 -6.52 2.61
N ILE A 103 10.92 -6.02 1.41
CA ILE A 103 10.20 -4.78 1.18
C ILE A 103 8.80 -5.14 0.68
N ILE A 104 7.79 -4.77 1.47
CA ILE A 104 6.38 -5.04 1.19
C ILE A 104 5.78 -3.78 0.61
N ASP A 105 5.37 -3.81 -0.65
CA ASP A 105 4.63 -2.73 -1.27
C ASP A 105 3.14 -2.88 -0.93
N ALA A 106 2.55 -1.85 -0.33
CA ALA A 106 1.15 -1.83 0.07
C ALA A 106 0.49 -0.49 -0.24
N THR A 107 -0.78 -0.53 -0.59
CA THR A 107 -1.61 0.64 -0.91
C THR A 107 -2.88 0.63 -0.08
N ILE A 108 -3.41 1.82 0.21
CA ILE A 108 -4.69 1.94 0.90
C ILE A 108 -5.81 1.62 -0.09
N ASN A 109 -6.81 0.86 0.37
CA ASN A 109 -7.99 0.57 -0.41
C ASN A 109 -8.94 1.78 -0.42
N GLU A 110 -8.95 2.54 -1.50
CA GLU A 110 -9.80 3.73 -1.65
C GLU A 110 -11.30 3.39 -1.76
N ALA A 111 -11.68 2.12 -1.97
CA ALA A 111 -13.08 1.70 -1.92
C ALA A 111 -13.64 1.66 -0.48
N TYR A 112 -12.78 1.77 0.53
CA TYR A 112 -13.14 1.74 1.96
C TYR A 112 -12.66 3.01 2.65
N VAL A 113 -12.93 4.19 2.06
CA VAL A 113 -12.80 5.44 2.81
C VAL A 113 -13.91 5.44 3.85
N PRO A 114 -13.63 5.41 5.16
CA PRO A 114 -14.68 5.65 6.13
C PRO A 114 -15.31 7.00 5.80
N MET A 115 -16.62 7.06 5.91
CA MET A 115 -17.45 8.21 5.54
C MET A 115 -17.16 9.57 6.24
N PRO A 116 -16.30 9.74 7.30
CA PRO A 116 -16.16 11.09 7.86
C PRO A 116 -15.32 12.05 7.00
N LEU A 117 -14.48 11.56 6.07
CA LEU A 117 -13.71 12.45 5.17
C LEU A 117 -14.50 12.89 3.93
N PHE A 118 -15.48 12.10 3.48
CA PHE A 118 -16.30 12.44 2.32
C PHE A 118 -17.18 13.68 2.60
N HIS A 119 -17.64 13.85 3.84
CA HIS A 119 -18.38 15.05 4.25
C HIS A 119 -17.52 16.32 4.26
N SER A 120 -16.23 16.20 4.60
CA SER A 120 -15.30 17.33 4.55
C SER A 120 -14.95 17.73 3.11
N LEU A 121 -14.81 16.75 2.20
CA LEU A 121 -14.53 17.00 0.79
C LEU A 121 -15.73 17.66 0.08
N LEU A 122 -16.95 17.19 0.36
CA LEU A 122 -18.18 17.78 -0.20
C LEU A 122 -18.45 19.18 0.35
N LYS A 123 -18.07 19.49 1.60
CA LYS A 123 -18.18 20.85 2.15
C LYS A 123 -17.24 21.84 1.47
N TYR A 124 -16.06 21.38 1.04
CA TYR A 124 -15.09 22.21 0.32
C TYR A 124 -15.49 22.49 -1.14
N LEU A 125 -16.25 21.57 -1.75
CA LEU A 125 -16.84 21.73 -3.09
C LEU A 125 -18.19 22.48 -3.08
N SER A 126 -18.74 22.78 -1.90
CA SER A 126 -20.06 23.42 -1.72
C SER A 126 -19.94 24.86 -1.20
N THR A 127 -19.00 25.63 -1.77
CA THR A 127 -18.98 27.09 -1.62
C THR A 127 -18.94 27.72 -3.01
N ASP A 128 -19.97 27.44 -3.81
CA ASP A 128 -20.33 28.32 -4.93
C ASP A 128 -21.21 29.43 -4.36
N ASP A 129 -20.56 30.54 -4.02
CA ASP A 129 -21.21 31.85 -4.08
C ASP A 129 -21.61 32.06 -5.55
N ILE A 130 -22.91 32.06 -5.81
CA ILE A 130 -23.50 32.16 -7.15
C ILE A 130 -23.13 33.54 -7.70
N THR A 131 -22.03 33.60 -8.46
CA THR A 131 -21.76 34.72 -9.36
C THR A 131 -21.78 34.23 -10.80
N TYR A 132 -22.78 34.74 -11.50
CA TYR A 132 -23.15 34.50 -12.89
C TYR A 132 -21.92 34.62 -13.82
N GLY A 133 -21.38 33.49 -14.27
CA GLY A 133 -20.14 33.46 -15.06
C GLY A 133 -20.12 32.34 -16.11
N ASP A 134 -20.65 32.68 -17.28
CA ASP A 134 -20.25 32.16 -18.60
C ASP A 134 -20.53 30.68 -18.96
N ARG A 135 -21.72 30.44 -19.54
CA ARG A 135 -22.18 29.15 -20.11
C ARG A 135 -21.39 28.70 -21.35
N ASN A 136 -20.43 29.49 -21.82
CA ASN A 136 -19.62 29.15 -22.99
C ASN A 136 -18.49 28.15 -22.67
N SER A 137 -18.08 28.02 -21.39
CA SER A 137 -16.97 27.15 -20.99
C SER A 137 -17.33 25.65 -21.03
N ALA A 138 -18.55 25.28 -20.64
CA ALA A 138 -18.97 23.87 -20.61
C ALA A 138 -19.09 23.24 -22.02
N GLN A 139 -19.46 24.04 -23.03
CA GLN A 139 -19.48 23.60 -24.43
C GLN A 139 -18.07 23.30 -24.94
N ASP A 140 -17.09 24.13 -24.54
CA ASP A 140 -15.71 23.99 -25.01
C ASP A 140 -15.02 22.75 -24.41
N VAL A 141 -15.32 22.43 -23.14
CA VAL A 141 -14.87 21.19 -22.48
C VAL A 141 -15.45 19.95 -23.18
N LEU A 142 -16.74 19.99 -23.57
CA LEU A 142 -17.37 18.87 -24.28
C LEU A 142 -16.81 18.68 -25.70
N VAL A 143 -16.53 19.78 -26.40
CA VAL A 143 -15.91 19.76 -27.74
C VAL A 143 -14.49 19.19 -27.68
N GLN A 144 -13.70 19.54 -26.66
CA GLN A 144 -12.36 18.97 -26.48
C GLN A 144 -12.39 17.48 -26.16
N PHE A 145 -13.36 17.01 -25.35
CA PHE A 145 -13.52 15.59 -25.06
C PHE A 145 -13.88 14.79 -26.32
N LYS A 146 -14.78 15.32 -27.16
CA LYS A 146 -15.21 14.65 -28.39
C LYS A 146 -14.09 14.53 -29.44
N ARG A 147 -13.16 15.49 -29.49
CA ARG A 147 -11.96 15.40 -30.36
C ARG A 147 -10.97 14.33 -29.90
N ARG A 148 -10.88 14.05 -28.59
CA ARG A 148 -9.92 13.07 -28.06
C ARG A 148 -10.41 11.61 -28.13
N CYS A 149 -11.72 11.38 -28.21
CA CYS A 149 -12.30 10.03 -28.34
C CYS A 149 -12.64 9.61 -29.79
N GLY A 150 -12.13 10.33 -30.80
CA GLY A 150 -12.32 9.99 -32.20
C GLY A 150 -11.56 8.73 -32.61
N THR A 151 -12.24 7.59 -32.54
CA THR A 151 -11.84 6.31 -33.14
C THR A 151 -11.74 6.44 -34.67
N SER A 152 -10.54 6.19 -35.19
CA SER A 152 -10.30 5.88 -36.61
C SER A 152 -11.06 4.58 -36.96
N LEU A 153 -12.10 4.68 -37.78
CA LEU A 153 -12.62 3.57 -38.55
C LEU A 153 -12.56 3.99 -40.03
N SER A 154 -11.60 3.42 -40.74
CA SER A 154 -11.57 3.32 -42.20
C SER A 154 -12.62 2.33 -42.69
#